data_AF-A0AAE4QBJ4-F1
#
_entry.id   AF-A0AAE4QBJ4-F1
#
_cell.length_a   1.000
_cell.length_b   1.000
_cell.length_c   1.000
_cell.angle_alpha   90.00
_cell.angle_beta   90.00
_cell.angle_gamma   90.00
#
_symmetry.space_group_name_H-M   'P 1'
#
loop_
_entity.id
_entity.type
_entity.pdbx_description
1 polymer ?
#
loop_
_entity_poly.entity_id
_entity_poly.type
_entity_poly.pdbx_seq_one_letter_code
_entity_poly.pdbx_strand_id
1 'polypeptide(L)'
;MGSRIMHAIIANGIAEKLCIQDRTSFILGGVAPDAVHSAEEKGTSHFYAGTTKNYTRRIAFNSFFQKYKAQMDSPFLLGYYTHLIADDNWLSGFFLPWLKNRIENDETIAPLYYNDFKLLNAKLLHHYDKEQQLFSLLNQDAHIVDIEEVSKENVLECRKYLFEDMLYPEQHLHKDLQVFTFNQIIGYIETAIEKGVFYINQLSNEKSTSNM
;
A
#
# COMPACT_ATOMS: atom_id res chain seq x y z
N MET A 1 -8.49 3.17 0.85
CA MET A 1 -7.02 3.24 0.83
C MET A 1 -6.56 3.39 -0.60
N GLY A 2 -5.25 3.47 -0.83
CA GLY A 2 -4.70 3.49 -2.19
C GLY A 2 -5.08 2.24 -3.00
N SER A 3 -4.84 2.27 -4.31
CA SER A 3 -4.97 1.07 -5.13
C SER A 3 -3.76 0.16 -4.94
N ARG A 4 -3.88 -1.13 -5.29
CA ARG A 4 -2.76 -2.08 -5.27
C ARG A 4 -1.55 -1.59 -6.08
N ILE A 5 -1.78 -0.88 -7.20
CA ILE A 5 -0.71 -0.27 -7.99
C ILE A 5 0.02 0.83 -7.21
N MET A 6 -0.70 1.69 -6.47
CA MET A 6 -0.06 2.68 -5.61
C MET A 6 0.83 2.00 -4.57
N HIS A 7 0.31 0.97 -3.90
CA HIS A 7 1.07 0.22 -2.90
C HIS A 7 2.29 -0.49 -3.49
N ALA A 8 2.18 -1.06 -4.69
CA ALA A 8 3.31 -1.68 -5.39
C ALA A 8 4.40 -0.64 -5.77
N ILE A 9 4.00 0.54 -6.25
CA ILE A 9 4.91 1.65 -6.57
C ILE A 9 5.61 2.15 -5.30
N ILE A 10 4.86 2.37 -4.23
CA ILE A 10 5.41 2.79 -2.92
C ILE A 10 6.43 1.75 -2.43
N ALA A 11 6.06 0.47 -2.44
CA ALA A 11 6.95 -0.60 -1.99
C ALA A 11 8.23 -0.69 -2.84
N ASN A 12 8.11 -0.56 -4.18
CA ASN A 12 9.28 -0.56 -5.06
C ASN A 12 10.21 0.64 -4.78
N GLY A 13 9.66 1.84 -4.62
CA GLY A 13 10.44 3.04 -4.32
C GLY A 13 11.16 2.97 -2.96
N ILE A 14 10.55 2.34 -1.96
CA ILE A 14 11.19 2.06 -0.66
C ILE A 14 12.31 1.02 -0.84
N ALA A 15 12.03 -0.08 -1.55
CA ALA A 15 12.99 -1.15 -1.80
C ALA A 15 14.25 -0.65 -2.51
N GLU A 16 14.09 0.27 -3.48
CA GLU A 16 15.20 0.93 -4.16
C GLU A 16 16.03 1.80 -3.22
N LYS A 17 15.39 2.69 -2.45
CA LYS A 17 16.08 3.58 -1.50
C LYS A 17 16.84 2.82 -0.42
N LEU A 18 16.33 1.65 -0.01
CA LEU A 18 16.95 0.80 1.02
C LEU A 18 17.82 -0.33 0.44
N CYS A 19 17.99 -0.41 -0.87
CA CYS A 19 18.76 -1.46 -1.54
C CYS A 19 18.33 -2.89 -1.14
N ILE A 20 17.02 -3.11 -0.97
CA ILE A 20 16.46 -4.43 -0.64
C ILE A 20 16.78 -5.41 -1.78
N GLN A 21 17.38 -6.55 -1.44
CA GLN A 21 17.82 -7.54 -2.43
C GLN A 21 16.64 -8.31 -3.02
N ASP A 22 15.80 -8.90 -2.16
CA ASP A 22 14.57 -9.58 -2.57
C ASP A 22 13.41 -8.58 -2.69
N ARG A 23 13.43 -7.83 -3.79
CA ARG A 23 12.40 -6.82 -4.08
C ARG A 23 11.04 -7.45 -4.34
N THR A 24 10.99 -8.62 -4.98
CA THR A 24 9.73 -9.28 -5.34
C THR A 24 8.93 -9.63 -4.10
N SER A 25 9.58 -10.26 -3.10
CA SER A 25 8.92 -10.55 -1.83
C SER A 25 8.51 -9.28 -1.10
N PHE A 26 9.34 -8.24 -1.12
CA PHE A 26 9.03 -6.96 -0.50
C PHE A 26 7.80 -6.29 -1.14
N ILE A 27 7.74 -6.19 -2.46
CA ILE A 27 6.61 -5.59 -3.17
C ILE A 27 5.33 -6.41 -2.96
N LEU A 28 5.42 -7.74 -3.00
CA LEU A 28 4.27 -8.61 -2.73
C LEU A 28 3.78 -8.49 -1.28
N GLY A 29 4.69 -8.31 -0.33
CA GLY A 29 4.34 -7.93 1.05
C GLY A 29 3.61 -6.59 1.10
N GLY A 30 4.08 -5.60 0.35
CA GLY A 30 3.48 -4.27 0.23
C GLY A 30 2.06 -4.25 -0.36
N VAL A 31 1.60 -5.33 -0.98
CA VAL A 31 0.21 -5.46 -1.47
C VAL A 31 -0.59 -6.54 -0.73
N ALA A 32 0.05 -7.30 0.16
CA ALA A 32 -0.53 -8.46 0.83
C ALA A 32 -1.77 -8.14 1.69
N PRO A 33 -1.84 -7.01 2.43
CA PRO A 33 -3.06 -6.67 3.18
C PRO A 33 -4.29 -6.57 2.28
N ASP A 34 -4.08 -6.22 1.00
CA ASP A 34 -5.16 -6.06 0.04
C ASP A 34 -5.72 -7.38 -0.53
N ALA A 35 -5.09 -8.51 -0.20
CA ALA A 35 -5.41 -9.83 -0.73
C ALA A 35 -6.63 -10.51 -0.11
N VAL A 36 -7.24 -9.92 0.90
CA VAL A 36 -8.47 -10.43 1.56
C VAL A 36 -9.72 -9.67 1.10
N HIS A 37 -10.90 -10.26 1.30
CA HIS A 37 -12.13 -9.76 0.67
C HIS A 37 -13.23 -9.33 1.64
N SER A 38 -13.39 -10.00 2.77
CA SER A 38 -14.44 -9.64 3.73
C SER A 38 -14.08 -8.40 4.54
N ALA A 39 -15.10 -7.71 5.06
CA ALA A 39 -14.88 -6.54 5.92
C ALA A 39 -14.15 -6.89 7.22
N GLU A 40 -14.35 -8.10 7.74
CA GLU A 40 -13.68 -8.59 8.95
C GLU A 40 -12.20 -8.87 8.70
N GLU A 41 -11.87 -9.57 7.62
CA GLU A 41 -10.48 -9.81 7.22
C GLU A 41 -9.77 -8.50 6.85
N LYS A 42 -10.47 -7.55 6.20
CA LYS A 42 -9.93 -6.20 5.98
C LYS A 42 -9.66 -5.50 7.32
N GLY A 43 -10.50 -5.73 8.32
CA GLY A 43 -10.30 -5.38 9.73
C GLY A 43 -8.90 -5.73 10.25
N THR A 44 -8.59 -7.03 10.18
CA THR A 44 -7.37 -7.61 10.74
C THR A 44 -6.15 -7.30 9.88
N SER A 45 -6.24 -7.52 8.56
CA SER A 45 -5.13 -7.29 7.63
C SER A 45 -4.61 -5.85 7.61
N HIS A 46 -5.49 -4.87 7.77
CA HIS A 46 -5.10 -3.45 7.78
C HIS A 46 -4.82 -2.93 9.19
N PHE A 47 -4.83 -3.79 10.21
CA PHE A 47 -4.61 -3.40 11.60
C PHE A 47 -5.51 -2.22 12.02
N TYR A 48 -6.77 -2.26 11.59
CA TYR A 48 -7.69 -1.17 11.88
C TYR A 48 -7.98 -1.08 13.37
N ALA A 49 -7.78 0.11 13.94
CA ALA A 49 -8.11 0.39 15.33
C ALA A 49 -9.00 1.65 15.44
N GLY A 50 -9.73 1.74 16.55
CA GLY A 50 -10.66 2.84 16.79
C GLY A 50 -11.85 2.86 15.80
N THR A 51 -12.55 3.98 15.75
CA THR A 51 -13.77 4.12 14.94
C THR A 51 -13.83 5.45 14.19
N THR A 52 -14.53 5.46 13.05
CA THR A 52 -14.79 6.69 12.30
C THR A 52 -15.88 7.56 12.94
N LYS A 53 -16.67 7.02 13.87
CA LYS A 53 -17.77 7.73 14.55
C LYS A 53 -17.27 8.76 15.57
N ASN A 54 -16.16 8.46 16.23
CA ASN A 54 -15.56 9.32 17.25
C ASN A 54 -14.16 9.82 16.87
N TYR A 55 -13.83 9.81 15.57
CA TYR A 55 -12.57 10.32 15.03
C TYR A 55 -11.30 9.64 15.59
N THR A 56 -11.40 8.39 16.03
CA THR A 56 -10.25 7.61 16.57
C THR A 56 -9.72 6.58 15.58
N ARG A 57 -10.32 6.46 14.39
CA ARG A 57 -9.91 5.51 13.36
C ARG A 57 -8.45 5.73 12.99
N ARG A 58 -7.65 4.67 13.04
CA ARG A 58 -6.23 4.67 12.71
C ARG A 58 -5.78 3.30 12.19
N ILE A 59 -4.58 3.27 11.60
CA ILE A 59 -3.87 2.04 11.29
C ILE A 59 -2.86 1.76 12.41
N ALA A 60 -3.01 0.63 13.11
CA ALA A 60 -2.14 0.26 14.21
C ALA A 60 -0.88 -0.47 13.73
N PHE A 61 -0.11 0.13 12.80
CA PHE A 61 1.08 -0.49 12.23
C PHE A 61 2.16 -0.84 13.27
N ASN A 62 2.24 -0.09 14.38
CA ASN A 62 3.11 -0.46 15.51
C ASN A 62 2.72 -1.79 16.15
N SER A 63 1.42 -2.14 16.19
CA SER A 63 0.97 -3.43 16.70
C SER A 63 1.41 -4.58 15.78
N PHE A 64 1.38 -4.38 14.45
CA PHE A 64 1.96 -5.34 13.50
C PHE A 64 3.45 -5.54 13.77
N PHE A 65 4.21 -4.45 13.91
CA PHE A 65 5.63 -4.53 14.22
C PHE A 65 5.90 -5.32 15.50
N GLN A 66 5.17 -5.05 16.60
CA GLN A 66 5.35 -5.79 17.84
C GLN A 66 4.99 -7.27 17.71
N LYS A 67 3.90 -7.58 16.98
CA LYS A 67 3.45 -8.96 16.73
C LYS A 67 4.49 -9.78 15.96
N TYR A 68 5.12 -9.19 14.96
CA TYR A 68 6.07 -9.86 14.06
C TYR A 68 7.54 -9.49 14.31
N LYS A 69 7.86 -8.84 15.44
CA LYS A 69 9.18 -8.25 15.73
C LYS A 69 10.36 -9.19 15.46
N ALA A 70 10.21 -10.47 15.83
CA ALA A 70 11.25 -11.49 15.65
C ALA A 70 11.53 -11.86 14.18
N GLN A 71 10.63 -11.53 13.26
CA GLN A 71 10.67 -11.87 11.84
C GLN A 71 10.81 -10.62 10.94
N MET A 72 11.07 -9.45 11.53
CA MET A 72 11.26 -8.16 10.83
C MET A 72 12.62 -8.04 10.14
N ASP A 73 13.19 -9.15 9.70
CA ASP A 73 14.25 -9.32 8.72
C ASP A 73 13.72 -9.86 7.38
N SER A 74 12.49 -10.42 7.37
CA SER A 74 11.78 -10.85 6.17
C SER A 74 11.43 -9.67 5.26
N PRO A 75 11.87 -9.64 4.00
CA PRO A 75 11.48 -8.63 3.03
C PRO A 75 9.96 -8.55 2.85
N PHE A 76 9.27 -9.70 2.86
CA PHE A 76 7.81 -9.74 2.77
C PHE A 76 7.13 -9.02 3.95
N LEU A 77 7.54 -9.28 5.18
CA LEU A 77 6.94 -8.63 6.36
C LEU A 77 7.30 -7.15 6.44
N LEU A 78 8.50 -6.76 6.01
CA LEU A 78 8.87 -5.35 5.88
C LEU A 78 8.01 -4.64 4.82
N GLY A 79 7.76 -5.29 3.69
CA GLY A 79 6.81 -4.82 2.67
C GLY A 79 5.42 -4.60 3.26
N TYR A 80 4.88 -5.61 3.95
CA TYR A 80 3.58 -5.55 4.63
C TYR A 80 3.52 -4.36 5.60
N TYR A 81 4.56 -4.18 6.41
CA TYR A 81 4.65 -3.06 7.34
C TYR A 81 4.56 -1.69 6.63
N THR A 82 5.21 -1.54 5.47
CA THR A 82 5.14 -0.29 4.70
C THR A 82 3.77 -0.03 4.07
N HIS A 83 3.00 -1.07 3.75
CA HIS A 83 1.61 -0.92 3.34
C HIS A 83 0.79 -0.24 4.44
N LEU A 84 0.91 -0.73 5.68
CA LEU A 84 0.18 -0.16 6.81
C LEU A 84 0.56 1.30 7.08
N ILE A 85 1.83 1.67 6.87
CA ILE A 85 2.29 3.07 6.96
C ILE A 85 1.66 3.93 5.84
N ALA A 86 1.61 3.41 4.61
CA ALA A 86 1.00 4.09 3.47
C ALA A 86 -0.51 4.30 3.69
N ASP A 87 -1.19 3.33 4.31
CA ASP A 87 -2.60 3.47 4.67
C ASP A 87 -2.86 4.47 5.78
N ASP A 88 -1.98 4.51 6.78
CA ASP A 88 -2.08 5.51 7.83
C ASP A 88 -1.96 6.91 7.23
N ASN A 89 -1.03 7.08 6.28
CA ASN A 89 -0.86 8.32 5.54
C ASN A 89 -2.11 8.66 4.69
N TRP A 90 -2.69 7.68 4.01
CA TRP A 90 -3.92 7.88 3.23
C TRP A 90 -5.10 8.26 4.13
N LEU A 91 -5.27 7.53 5.23
CA LEU A 91 -6.36 7.67 6.16
C LEU A 91 -6.34 9.05 6.84
N SER A 92 -5.18 9.46 7.34
CA SER A 92 -4.99 10.73 8.04
C SER A 92 -4.86 11.92 7.10
N GLY A 93 -4.36 11.74 5.87
CA GLY A 93 -4.13 12.83 4.90
C GLY A 93 -5.32 13.11 3.97
N PHE A 94 -6.01 12.06 3.49
CA PHE A 94 -7.09 12.20 2.52
C PHE A 94 -8.46 11.84 3.12
N PHE A 95 -8.56 10.65 3.72
CA PHE A 95 -9.87 10.08 4.03
C PHE A 95 -10.57 10.83 5.16
N LEU A 96 -9.96 10.91 6.34
CA LEU A 96 -10.57 11.52 7.52
C LEU A 96 -10.73 13.05 7.42
N PRO A 97 -9.75 13.82 6.91
CA PRO A 97 -9.85 15.28 6.93
C PRO A 97 -10.97 15.86 6.07
N TRP A 98 -11.29 15.23 4.93
CA TRP A 98 -12.26 15.81 4.00
C TRP A 98 -13.07 14.79 3.21
N LEU A 99 -12.45 13.73 2.68
CA LEU A 99 -13.10 12.83 1.71
C LEU A 99 -14.28 12.07 2.32
N LYS A 100 -14.15 11.63 3.58
CA LYS A 100 -15.23 10.97 4.34
C LYS A 100 -16.48 11.84 4.36
N ASN A 101 -16.34 13.11 4.75
CA ASN A 101 -17.48 14.03 4.81
C ASN A 101 -18.12 14.21 3.43
N ARG A 102 -17.33 14.34 2.37
CA ARG A 102 -17.85 14.45 1.01
C ARG A 102 -18.63 13.23 0.56
N ILE A 103 -18.11 12.02 0.80
CA ILE A 103 -18.80 10.77 0.47
C ILE A 103 -20.11 10.61 1.26
N GLU A 104 -20.12 10.98 2.55
CA GLU A 104 -21.31 10.84 3.40
C GLU A 104 -22.42 11.85 3.07
N ASN A 105 -22.08 12.98 2.47
CA ASN A 105 -23.03 14.07 2.18
C ASN A 105 -23.32 14.25 0.68
N ASP A 106 -22.70 13.44 -0.18
CA ASP A 106 -22.86 13.50 -1.63
C ASP A 106 -22.59 12.11 -2.23
N GLU A 107 -23.66 11.38 -2.51
CA GLU A 107 -23.61 10.01 -3.05
C GLU A 107 -22.91 9.93 -4.41
N THR A 108 -22.80 11.05 -5.14
CA THR A 108 -22.10 11.09 -6.43
C THR A 108 -20.59 10.96 -6.30
N ILE A 109 -20.02 11.31 -5.14
CA ILE A 109 -18.57 11.32 -4.93
C ILE A 109 -17.99 9.91 -4.89
N ALA A 110 -18.67 8.95 -4.26
CA ALA A 110 -18.13 7.60 -4.11
C ALA A 110 -17.83 6.91 -5.46
N PRO A 111 -18.75 6.88 -6.45
CA PRO A 111 -18.45 6.35 -7.78
C PRO A 111 -17.27 7.05 -8.48
N LEU A 112 -17.18 8.38 -8.39
CA LEU A 112 -16.09 9.15 -9.01
C LEU A 112 -14.75 8.83 -8.36
N TYR A 113 -14.75 8.72 -7.02
CA TYR A 113 -13.60 8.31 -6.23
C TYR A 113 -13.08 6.93 -6.65
N TYR A 114 -13.96 5.95 -6.80
CA TYR A 114 -13.58 4.62 -7.27
C TYR A 114 -13.12 4.61 -8.73
N ASN A 115 -13.73 5.45 -9.58
CA ASN A 115 -13.31 5.59 -10.97
C ASN A 115 -11.90 6.19 -11.09
N ASP A 116 -11.57 7.17 -10.26
CA ASP A 116 -10.25 7.80 -10.25
C ASP A 116 -9.12 6.78 -10.02
N PHE A 117 -9.31 5.74 -9.20
CA PHE A 117 -8.27 4.70 -9.06
C PHE A 117 -7.94 3.99 -10.38
N LYS A 118 -8.92 3.77 -11.26
CA LYS A 118 -8.67 3.15 -12.58
C LYS A 118 -7.87 4.08 -13.49
N LEU A 119 -8.13 5.38 -13.41
CA LEU A 119 -7.38 6.39 -14.15
C LEU A 119 -5.98 6.59 -13.56
N LEU A 120 -5.86 6.55 -12.23
CA LEU A 120 -4.61 6.67 -11.51
C LEU A 120 -3.69 5.49 -11.77
N ASN A 121 -4.18 4.25 -11.85
CA ASN A 121 -3.35 3.11 -12.22
C ASN A 121 -2.61 3.37 -13.55
N ALA A 122 -3.32 3.84 -14.58
CA ALA A 122 -2.73 4.19 -15.86
C ALA A 122 -1.69 5.31 -15.75
N LYS A 123 -2.07 6.44 -15.14
CA LYS A 123 -1.20 7.64 -15.04
C LYS A 123 0.04 7.37 -14.19
N LEU A 124 -0.10 6.61 -13.10
CA LEU A 124 0.99 6.27 -12.19
C LEU A 124 1.97 5.28 -12.80
N LEU A 125 1.48 4.23 -13.48
CA LEU A 125 2.36 3.32 -14.21
C LEU A 125 3.13 4.05 -15.32
N HIS A 126 2.48 4.97 -16.04
CA HIS A 126 3.18 5.80 -17.02
C HIS A 126 4.25 6.71 -16.39
N HIS A 127 4.01 7.21 -15.18
CA HIS A 127 4.92 8.13 -14.50
C HIS A 127 6.09 7.41 -13.80
N TYR A 128 5.83 6.32 -13.09
CA TYR A 128 6.81 5.63 -12.25
C TYR A 128 7.38 4.34 -12.87
N ASP A 129 6.68 3.71 -13.81
CA ASP A 129 7.04 2.40 -14.37
C ASP A 129 6.88 2.36 -15.90
N LYS A 130 7.34 3.42 -16.57
CA LYS A 130 7.18 3.57 -18.03
C LYS A 130 7.79 2.40 -18.82
N GLU A 131 8.89 1.85 -18.32
CA GLU A 131 9.61 0.72 -18.91
C GLU A 131 9.06 -0.65 -18.46
N GLN A 132 7.93 -0.68 -17.73
CA GLN A 132 7.23 -1.89 -17.28
C GLN A 132 8.13 -2.86 -16.49
N GLN A 133 9.03 -2.31 -15.68
CA GLN A 133 9.94 -3.08 -14.83
C GLN A 133 9.18 -3.74 -13.68
N LEU A 134 8.11 -3.12 -13.19
CA LEU A 134 7.32 -3.66 -12.08
C LEU A 134 6.68 -5.00 -12.44
N PHE A 135 6.20 -5.16 -13.69
CA PHE A 135 5.72 -6.47 -14.17
C PHE A 135 6.83 -7.52 -14.10
N SER A 136 8.01 -7.20 -14.60
CA SER A 136 9.16 -8.12 -14.62
C SER A 136 9.63 -8.50 -13.22
N LEU A 137 9.60 -7.57 -12.26
CA LEU A 137 9.91 -7.84 -10.86
C LEU A 137 8.85 -8.74 -10.25
N LEU A 138 7.59 -8.33 -10.31
CA LEU A 138 6.47 -9.08 -9.76
C LEU A 138 6.31 -10.46 -10.38
N ASN A 139 6.80 -10.69 -11.60
CA ASN A 139 6.72 -12.00 -12.23
C ASN A 139 7.76 -13.03 -11.73
N GLN A 140 8.72 -12.61 -10.91
CA GLN A 140 9.74 -13.51 -10.36
C GLN A 140 9.19 -14.38 -9.22
N ASP A 141 10.01 -15.35 -8.79
CA ASP A 141 9.76 -16.10 -7.57
C ASP A 141 9.86 -15.18 -6.34
N ALA A 142 9.07 -15.49 -5.32
CA ALA A 142 9.03 -14.73 -4.08
C ALA A 142 8.91 -15.66 -2.87
N HIS A 143 9.59 -15.27 -1.80
CA HIS A 143 9.47 -15.87 -0.48
C HIS A 143 8.32 -15.22 0.30
N ILE A 144 7.10 -15.65 -0.03
CA ILE A 144 5.87 -15.28 0.68
C ILE A 144 5.71 -16.19 1.90
N VAL A 145 5.48 -15.59 3.07
CA VAL A 145 5.20 -16.31 4.32
C VAL A 145 3.72 -16.23 4.66
N ASP A 146 3.16 -17.34 5.15
CA ASP A 146 1.82 -17.35 5.74
C ASP A 146 1.83 -16.62 7.08
N ILE A 147 0.89 -15.70 7.27
CA ILE A 147 0.65 -15.04 8.54
C ILE A 147 -0.83 -15.14 8.93
N GLU A 148 -1.18 -14.68 10.13
CA GLU A 148 -2.54 -14.80 10.64
C GLU A 148 -3.53 -13.97 9.81
N GLU A 149 -3.09 -12.83 9.29
CA GLU A 149 -3.93 -11.88 8.57
C GLU A 149 -4.15 -12.23 7.09
N VAL A 150 -3.23 -12.99 6.48
CA VAL A 150 -3.27 -13.31 5.06
C VAL A 150 -2.48 -14.59 4.76
N SER A 151 -3.05 -15.46 3.93
CA SER A 151 -2.37 -16.66 3.42
C SER A 151 -1.53 -16.35 2.18
N LYS A 152 -0.53 -17.18 1.93
CA LYS A 152 0.26 -17.16 0.71
C LYS A 152 -0.62 -17.32 -0.53
N GLU A 153 -1.62 -18.19 -0.48
CA GLU A 153 -2.58 -18.41 -1.57
C GLU A 153 -3.32 -17.12 -1.91
N ASN A 154 -3.80 -16.37 -0.90
CA ASN A 154 -4.44 -15.09 -1.12
C ASN A 154 -3.48 -14.09 -1.80
N VAL A 155 -2.22 -14.03 -1.36
CA VAL A 155 -1.23 -13.13 -1.98
C VAL A 155 -0.97 -13.51 -3.44
N LEU A 156 -0.86 -14.80 -3.75
CA LEU A 156 -0.68 -15.28 -5.13
C LEU A 156 -1.89 -14.99 -6.01
N GLU A 157 -3.10 -15.04 -5.45
CA GLU A 157 -4.30 -14.60 -6.15
C GLU A 157 -4.31 -13.07 -6.36
N CYS A 158 -3.98 -12.30 -5.32
CA CYS A 158 -3.84 -10.84 -5.37
C CYS A 158 -2.83 -10.39 -6.44
N ARG A 159 -1.73 -11.13 -6.62
CA ARG A 159 -0.74 -10.91 -7.69
C ARG A 159 -1.38 -10.98 -9.08
N LYS A 160 -2.38 -11.84 -9.31
CA LYS A 160 -3.10 -11.89 -10.59
C LYS A 160 -3.92 -10.62 -10.82
N TYR A 161 -4.67 -10.17 -9.81
CA TYR A 161 -5.41 -8.91 -9.89
C TYR A 161 -4.49 -7.70 -10.05
N LEU A 162 -3.30 -7.73 -9.45
CA LEU A 162 -2.28 -6.71 -9.64
C LEU A 162 -1.81 -6.65 -11.10
N PHE A 163 -1.64 -7.79 -11.77
CA PHE A 163 -1.33 -7.81 -13.21
C PHE A 163 -2.50 -7.31 -14.07
N GLU A 164 -3.74 -7.61 -13.69
CA GLU A 164 -4.92 -7.05 -14.37
C GLU A 164 -4.99 -5.53 -14.20
N ASP A 165 -4.65 -5.01 -13.02
CA ASP A 165 -4.60 -3.57 -12.73
C ASP A 165 -3.51 -2.83 -13.53
N MET A 166 -2.51 -3.55 -14.05
CA MET A 166 -1.49 -3.01 -14.96
C MET A 166 -1.99 -2.87 -16.39
N LEU A 167 -3.06 -3.57 -16.76
CA LEU A 167 -3.67 -3.49 -18.08
C LEU A 167 -4.68 -2.34 -18.08
N TYR A 168 -4.38 -1.28 -18.82
CA TYR A 168 -5.28 -0.13 -18.94
C TYR A 168 -5.45 0.33 -20.39
N PRO A 169 -6.66 0.80 -20.76
CA PRO A 169 -6.86 1.49 -22.01
C PRO A 169 -6.02 2.78 -22.08
N GLU A 170 -5.35 3.03 -23.20
CA GLU A 170 -4.51 4.23 -23.41
C GLU A 170 -5.27 5.54 -23.12
N GLN A 171 -6.57 5.59 -23.45
CA GLN A 171 -7.44 6.73 -23.13
C GLN A 171 -7.45 7.12 -21.65
N HIS A 172 -7.16 6.21 -20.71
CA HIS A 172 -7.10 6.54 -19.28
C HIS A 172 -5.95 7.50 -18.94
N LEU A 173 -4.90 7.55 -19.76
CA LEU A 173 -3.80 8.50 -19.60
C LEU A 173 -4.27 9.95 -19.79
N HIS A 174 -5.28 10.16 -20.65
CA HIS A 174 -5.74 11.48 -21.07
C HIS A 174 -7.05 11.93 -20.41
N LYS A 175 -7.77 11.03 -19.74
CA LYS A 175 -8.98 11.40 -18.99
C LYS A 175 -8.61 12.18 -17.72
N ASP A 176 -9.42 13.18 -17.40
CA ASP A 176 -9.27 13.94 -16.17
C ASP A 176 -9.69 13.12 -14.95
N LEU A 177 -8.99 13.37 -13.84
CA LEU A 177 -9.40 12.89 -12.52
C LEU A 177 -10.53 13.76 -11.99
N GLN A 178 -11.43 13.16 -11.23
CA GLN A 178 -12.70 13.79 -10.83
C GLN A 178 -12.74 14.14 -9.34
N VAL A 179 -11.99 13.41 -8.50
CA VAL A 179 -11.90 13.61 -7.05
C VAL A 179 -10.50 14.06 -6.66
N PHE A 180 -9.47 13.53 -7.30
CA PHE A 180 -8.08 13.85 -7.01
C PHE A 180 -7.44 14.72 -8.06
N THR A 181 -6.36 15.40 -7.68
CA THR A 181 -5.38 15.90 -8.66
C THR A 181 -4.20 14.94 -8.73
N PHE A 182 -3.54 14.87 -9.88
CA PHE A 182 -2.41 13.96 -10.04
C PHE A 182 -1.24 14.32 -9.12
N ASN A 183 -0.94 15.61 -8.95
CA ASN A 183 0.10 16.09 -8.05
C ASN A 183 -0.16 15.73 -6.57
N GLN A 184 -1.41 15.72 -6.13
CA GLN A 184 -1.74 15.27 -4.77
C GLN A 184 -1.39 13.79 -4.58
N ILE A 185 -1.64 12.95 -5.58
CA ILE A 185 -1.35 11.52 -5.52
C ILE A 185 0.14 11.23 -5.62
N ILE A 186 0.88 11.98 -6.45
CA ILE A 186 2.35 11.94 -6.46
C ILE A 186 2.89 12.29 -5.07
N GLY A 187 2.45 13.41 -4.49
CA GLY A 187 2.87 13.82 -3.15
C GLY A 187 2.54 12.78 -2.07
N TYR A 188 1.38 12.12 -2.17
CA TYR A 188 1.03 10.99 -1.31
C TYR A 188 2.03 9.83 -1.41
N ILE A 189 2.33 9.39 -2.64
CA ILE A 189 3.24 8.27 -2.90
C ILE A 189 4.64 8.58 -2.39
N GLU A 190 5.17 9.76 -2.73
CA GLU A 190 6.52 10.18 -2.30
C GLU A 190 6.61 10.30 -0.78
N THR A 191 5.60 10.90 -0.13
CA THR A 191 5.53 10.98 1.33
C THR A 191 5.45 9.58 1.96
N ALA A 192 4.67 8.66 1.38
CA ALA A 192 4.54 7.30 1.87
C ALA A 192 5.88 6.53 1.74
N ILE A 193 6.62 6.75 0.64
CA ILE A 193 7.97 6.20 0.46
C ILE A 193 8.91 6.74 1.54
N GLU A 194 8.94 8.06 1.74
CA GLU A 194 9.80 8.69 2.75
C GLU A 194 9.48 8.20 4.17
N LYS A 195 8.19 8.14 4.54
CA LYS A 195 7.77 7.59 5.83
C LYS A 195 8.15 6.12 5.97
N GLY A 196 7.95 5.31 4.94
CA GLY A 196 8.32 3.89 4.95
C GLY A 196 9.82 3.68 5.19
N VAL A 197 10.66 4.42 4.46
CA VAL A 197 12.12 4.44 4.65
C VAL A 197 12.49 4.86 6.08
N PHE A 198 11.89 5.95 6.57
CA PHE A 198 12.12 6.44 7.92
C PHE A 198 11.83 5.36 8.97
N TYR A 199 10.64 4.75 8.93
CA TYR A 199 10.25 3.76 9.93
C TYR A 199 11.09 2.48 9.86
N ILE A 200 11.41 1.96 8.66
CA ILE A 200 12.30 0.79 8.54
C ILE A 200 13.67 1.07 9.16
N ASN A 201 14.24 2.25 8.91
CA ASN A 201 15.54 2.63 9.49
C ASN A 201 15.50 2.72 11.03
N GLN A 202 14.37 3.11 11.62
CA GLN A 202 14.21 3.09 13.08
C GLN A 202 14.27 1.67 13.65
N LEU A 203 13.73 0.66 12.94
CA LEU A 203 13.77 -0.73 13.39
C LEU A 203 15.21 -1.26 13.52
N SER A 204 16.10 -0.87 12.60
CA SER A 204 17.53 -1.24 12.64
C SER A 204 18.26 -0.62 13.83
N ASN A 205 17.88 0.62 14.20
CA ASN A 205 18.44 1.30 15.36
C ASN A 205 18.00 0.64 16.68
N GLU A 206 16.72 0.24 16.80
CA GLU A 206 16.22 -0.48 17.98
C GLU A 206 16.96 -1.81 18.22
N LYS A 207 17.23 -2.57 17.14
CA LYS A 207 18.02 -3.82 17.22
C LYS A 207 19.46 -3.57 17.70
N SER A 208 20.07 -2.46 17.27
CA SER A 208 21.43 -2.09 17.68
C SER A 208 21.51 -1.69 19.16
N THR A 209 20.48 -1.00 19.67
CA THR A 209 20.41 -0.62 21.10
C THR A 209 20.01 -1.76 22.03
N SER A 210 19.33 -2.80 21.55
CA SER A 210 18.94 -3.96 22.37
C SER A 210 20.09 -4.98 22.56
N ASN A 211 21.18 -4.84 21.80
CA ASN A 211 22.36 -5.71 21.84
C ASN A 211 23.55 -5.09 22.59
N MET A 212 23.36 -3.92 23.23
CA MET A 212 24.30 -3.26 24.14
C MET A 212 23.81 -3.38 25.58
#